data_AF-A0A316QJ17-F1
#
_entry.id   AF-A0A316QJ17-F1
#
_cell.length_a   1.000
_cell.length_b   1.000
_cell.length_c   1.000
_cell.angle_alpha   90.00
_cell.angle_beta   90.00
_cell.angle_gamma   90.00
#
_symmetry.space_group_name_H-M   'P 1'
#
loop_
_entity.id
_entity.type
_entity.pdbx_description
1 polymer ?
#
loop_
_entity_poly.entity_id
_entity_poly.type
_entity_poly.pdbx_seq_one_letter_code
_entity_poly.pdbx_strand_id
1 'polypeptide(L)' 'MYKCEIFETTVPGKGTMYGIKCGRVKALVSDNLDNVKRISDKCNEYGGIDPIHLGDIIEDELWQG' A
#
# COMPACT_ATOMS: atom_id res chain seq x y z
N MET A 1 1.82 -10.90 12.12
CA MET A 1 1.97 -9.55 11.54
C MET A 1 3.07 -9.60 10.49
N TYR A 2 2.83 -9.02 9.33
CA TYR A 2 3.76 -8.99 8.20
C TYR A 2 4.16 -7.55 7.93
N LYS A 3 5.45 -7.33 7.69
CA LYS A 3 5.92 -6.06 7.15
C LYS A 3 5.36 -5.85 5.76
N CYS A 4 5.06 -4.60 5.48
CA CYS A 4 4.54 -4.17 4.19
C CYS A 4 5.65 -3.50 3.39
N GLU A 5 5.76 -3.87 2.13
CA GLU A 5 6.75 -3.37 1.18
C GLU A 5 6.06 -2.68 0.02
N ILE A 6 6.63 -1.57 -0.44
CA ILE A 6 6.18 -0.90 -1.65
C ILE A 6 6.73 -1.64 -2.86
N PHE A 7 5.90 -1.84 -3.87
CA PHE A 7 6.33 -2.29 -5.19
C PHE A 7 5.91 -1.28 -6.25
N GLU A 8 6.73 -1.18 -7.28
CA GLU A 8 6.43 -0.41 -8.49
C GLU A 8 6.00 -1.36 -9.61
N THR A 9 5.06 -0.92 -10.44
CA THR A 9 4.68 -1.63 -11.66
C THR A 9 4.21 -0.67 -12.74
N THR A 10 4.36 -1.06 -14.00
CA THR A 10 3.84 -0.28 -15.13
C THR A 10 2.50 -0.85 -15.56
N VAL A 11 1.46 -0.01 -15.56
CA VAL A 11 0.12 -0.37 -16.01
C VAL A 11 -0.12 0.23 -17.40
N PRO A 12 -0.44 -0.59 -18.42
CA PRO A 12 -0.74 -0.09 -19.76
C PRO A 12 -1.85 0.97 -19.74
N GLY A 13 -1.57 2.12 -20.36
CA GLY A 13 -2.49 3.26 -20.42
C GLY A 13 -2.59 4.11 -19.16
N LYS A 14 -1.94 3.73 -18.04
CA LYS A 14 -1.88 4.53 -16.80
C LYS A 14 -0.48 4.97 -16.40
N GLY A 15 0.55 4.30 -16.91
CA GLY A 15 1.95 4.60 -16.58
C GLY A 15 2.42 3.88 -15.32
N THR A 16 3.37 4.47 -14.61
CA THR A 16 3.94 3.89 -13.38
C THR A 16 2.94 4.00 -12.23
N MET A 17 2.69 2.88 -11.57
CA MET A 17 1.80 2.75 -10.42
C MET A 17 2.56 2.10 -9.27
N TYR A 18 2.23 2.51 -8.05
CA TYR A 18 2.79 1.99 -6.82
C TYR A 18 1.72 1.20 -6.06
N GLY A 19 2.16 0.16 -5.37
CA GLY A 19 1.30 -0.64 -4.52
C GLY A 19 2.03 -1.18 -3.31
N ILE A 20 1.27 -1.82 -2.43
CA ILE A 20 1.77 -2.35 -1.16
C ILE A 20 1.58 -3.86 -1.15
N LYS A 21 2.61 -4.57 -0.69
CA LYS A 21 2.60 -6.01 -0.48
C LYS A 21 2.85 -6.31 0.99
N CYS A 22 1.94 -7.03 1.63
CA CYS A 22 2.07 -7.49 3.02
C CYS A 22 1.88 -9.01 3.05
N GLY A 23 2.95 -9.75 3.29
CA GLY A 23 2.92 -11.22 3.24
C GLY A 23 2.49 -11.74 1.86
N ARG A 24 1.30 -12.36 1.79
CA ARG A 24 0.70 -12.89 0.54
C ARG A 24 -0.24 -11.91 -0.17
N VAL A 25 -0.65 -10.84 0.51
CA VAL A 25 -1.59 -9.86 -0.06
C VAL A 25 -0.79 -8.78 -0.79
N LYS A 26 -1.30 -8.37 -1.95
CA LYS A 26 -0.72 -7.33 -2.80
C LYS A 26 -1.86 -6.45 -3.33
N ALA A 27 -1.75 -5.14 -3.14
CA ALA A 27 -2.72 -4.16 -3.61
C ALA A 27 -2.04 -3.05 -4.41
N LEU A 28 -2.61 -2.69 -5.56
CA LEU A 28 -2.25 -1.48 -6.30
C LEU A 28 -2.96 -0.30 -5.66
N VAL A 29 -2.24 0.79 -5.37
CA VAL A 29 -2.74 1.89 -4.55
C VAL A 29 -2.87 3.18 -5.36
N SER A 30 -1.75 3.72 -5.85
CA SER A 30 -1.74 5.04 -6.50
C SER A 30 -0.51 5.22 -7.39
N ASP A 31 -0.58 6.13 -8.35
CA ASP A 31 0.56 6.66 -9.11
C ASP A 31 1.41 7.65 -8.30
N ASN A 32 0.93 8.13 -7.15
CA ASN A 32 1.69 8.99 -6.25
C ASN A 32 2.45 8.16 -5.19
N LEU A 33 3.77 8.07 -5.35
CA LEU A 33 4.65 7.33 -4.45
C LEU A 33 4.57 7.82 -3.00
N ASP A 34 4.41 9.12 -2.75
CA ASP A 34 4.41 9.65 -1.38
C ASP A 34 3.14 9.27 -0.61
N ASN A 35 2.00 9.16 -1.30
CA ASN A 35 0.78 8.59 -0.72
C ASN A 35 1.00 7.13 -0.33
N VAL A 36 1.62 6.34 -1.22
CA VAL A 36 1.88 4.92 -0.95
C VAL A 36 2.91 4.73 0.17
N LYS A 37 3.90 5.62 0.30
CA LYS A 37 4.83 5.62 1.43
C LYS A 37 4.12 5.85 2.76
N ARG A 38 3.25 6.86 2.84
CA ARG A 38 2.50 7.15 4.08
C ARG A 38 1.67 5.95 4.53
N ILE A 39 0.98 5.29 3.60
CA ILE A 39 0.20 4.09 3.87
C ILE A 39 1.12 2.93 4.31
N SER A 40 2.24 2.73 3.62
CA SER A 40 3.22 1.70 3.98
C SER A 40 3.81 1.92 5.37
N ASP A 41 4.10 3.16 5.77
CA ASP A 41 4.63 3.49 7.08
C ASP A 41 3.59 3.21 8.18
N LYS A 42 2.32 3.59 7.95
CA LYS A 42 1.20 3.26 8.86
C LYS A 42 1.01 1.75 9.01
N CYS A 43 1.11 0.99 7.92
CA CYS A 43 1.09 -0.48 7.97
C CYS A 43 2.28 -1.09 8.74
N ASN A 44 3.35 -0.34 8.96
CA ASN A 44 4.56 -0.82 9.64
C ASN A 44 4.79 -0.21 11.02
N GLU A 45 3.93 0.72 11.48
CA GLU A 45 4.08 1.51 12.72
C GLU A 45 4.28 0.64 13.98
N TYR A 46 3.74 -0.59 13.97
CA TYR A 46 3.86 -1.57 15.06
C TYR A 46 4.57 -2.88 14.64
N GLY A 47 5.43 -2.81 13.63
CA GLY A 47 6.19 -3.96 13.12
C GLY A 47 5.47 -4.78 12.04
N GLY A 48 4.33 -4.28 11.55
CA GLY A 48 3.55 -4.86 10.47
C GLY A 48 2.06 -4.96 10.82
N ILE A 49 1.26 -5.46 9.88
CA ILE A 49 -0.18 -5.70 10.06
C ILE A 49 -0.55 -7.15 9.78
N ASP A 50 -1.74 -7.56 10.19
CA ASP A 50 -2.38 -8.71 9.53
C ASP A 50 -2.77 -8.31 8.09
N PRO A 51 -2.36 -9.04 7.05
CA PRO A 51 -2.64 -8.71 5.66
C PRO A 51 -4.12 -8.53 5.34
N ILE A 52 -5.04 -9.11 6.14
CA ILE A 52 -6.48 -8.91 5.98
C ILE A 52 -6.89 -7.44 6.15
N HIS A 53 -6.15 -6.66 6.96
CA HIS A 53 -6.43 -5.25 7.24
C HIS A 53 -5.79 -4.28 6.23
N LEU A 54 -5.06 -4.78 5.23
CA LEU A 54 -4.41 -3.92 4.25
C LEU A 54 -5.42 -3.10 3.44
N GLY A 55 -6.56 -3.71 3.06
CA GLY A 55 -7.63 -3.02 2.34
C GLY A 55 -8.21 -1.86 3.15
N ASP A 56 -8.58 -2.15 4.41
CA ASP A 56 -9.16 -1.17 5.33
C ASP A 56 -8.26 0.07 5.51
N ILE A 57 -6.93 -0.14 5.66
CA ILE A 57 -5.97 0.96 5.83
C ILE A 57 -5.82 1.78 4.55
N ILE A 58 -5.80 1.13 3.38
CA ILE A 58 -5.72 1.84 2.09
C ILE A 58 -6.97 2.70 1.88
N GLU A 59 -8.16 2.14 2.13
CA GLU A 59 -9.42 2.86 1.97
C GLU A 59 -9.51 4.06 2.92
N ASP A 60 -9.15 3.87 4.20
CA ASP A 60 -9.11 4.93 5.22
C ASP A 60 -8.18 6.08 4.81
N GLU A 61 -6.96 5.77 4.36
CA GLU A 61 -5.95 6.77 4.00
C GLU A 61 -6.26 7.53 2.70
N LEU A 62 -6.96 6.90 1.76
CA LEU A 62 -7.36 7.52 0.50
C LEU A 62 -8.64 8.37 0.64
N TRP A 63 -9.52 8.06 1.59
CA TRP A 63 -10.72 8.88 1.87
C TRP A 63 -10.46 10.08 2.76
N GLN A 64 -9.38 10.06 3.55
CA GLN A 64 -8.98 11.20 4.38
C GLN A 64 -8.06 12.20 3.64
N GLY A 65 -7.72 11.94 2.37
CA GLY A 65 -6.79 12.72 1.54
C GLY A 65 -7.45 13.74 0.63
#